data_AF-A0A520AFQ1-F1
#
_entry.id   AF-A0A520AFQ1-F1
#
_cell.length_a   1.000
_cell.length_b   1.000
_cell.length_c   1.000
_cell.angle_alpha   90.00
_cell.angle_beta   90.00
_cell.angle_gamma   90.00
#
_symmetry.space_group_name_H-M   'P 1'
#
loop_
_entity.id
_entity.type
_entity.pdbx_description
1 polymer ?
#
loop_
_entity_poly.entity_id
_entity_poly.type
_entity_poly.pdbx_seq_one_letter_code
_entity_poly.pdbx_strand_id
1 'polypeptide(L)'
;MSKLASVKVSVEALEGYKFPKKFGTQVISMVEQKLKKRFDELGGSGFLGNTLRKDTIAWYGELACVCYNSNTKTVFEIHGAIYQKWLSLGGINWGIPNTDESPCWDGVGRYNHFNSDQSTIMWSPQTGAQGIWGDIRRRWAELGWERSYLGYPTSDESDFPDGGRVNSFQKGGIYWWSDTGALDLNEVILHYTGLVCLRETGEISGADEPYVLFGVVSPFSSGGFRSKTYSSVDSDTSRPDLMELFRGKPNGLIIDVTLMENDHGDPERFRKEIQAAMTTAHGAGTAALGLIPVVGGAIAAVVGPLIQKFIPDVAKALNSFLGLGDDKIGSERIVLTGKDLILLARRANNSNYKNVGYKFSTNNLRGHNANYKVYFGLVPA
;
A
#
# COMPACT_ATOMS: atom_id res chain seq x y z
N MET A 1 -22.38 5.68 -29.96
CA MET A 1 -23.83 5.69 -29.70
C MET A 1 -24.35 4.46 -28.92
N SER A 2 -23.54 3.69 -28.19
CA SER A 2 -24.01 2.45 -27.52
C SER A 2 -24.08 2.49 -25.99
N LYS A 3 -23.82 3.62 -25.33
CA LYS A 3 -23.89 3.75 -23.85
C LYS A 3 -25.16 4.44 -23.30
N LEU A 4 -26.06 4.89 -24.17
CA LEU A 4 -27.37 5.44 -23.78
C LEU A 4 -28.44 4.36 -23.54
N ALA A 5 -28.17 3.11 -23.94
CA ALA A 5 -29.16 2.02 -23.85
C ALA A 5 -29.30 1.43 -22.44
N SER A 6 -28.25 1.45 -21.60
CA SER A 6 -28.33 0.88 -20.24
C SER A 6 -29.01 1.79 -19.22
N VAL A 7 -29.30 3.05 -19.56
CA VAL A 7 -30.09 3.98 -18.73
C VAL A 7 -31.60 3.80 -18.95
N LYS A 8 -32.03 3.19 -20.07
CA LYS A 8 -33.44 2.92 -20.31
C LYS A 8 -34.03 1.84 -19.39
N VAL A 9 -33.21 0.86 -18.97
CA VAL A 9 -33.66 -0.28 -18.16
C VAL A 9 -34.12 0.14 -16.76
N SER A 10 -33.69 1.30 -16.24
CA SER A 10 -34.15 1.83 -14.94
C SER A 10 -35.37 2.76 -15.02
N VAL A 11 -35.76 3.23 -16.21
CA VAL A 11 -36.91 4.13 -16.39
C VAL A 11 -38.19 3.34 -16.66
N GLU A 12 -38.13 2.28 -17.47
CA GLU A 12 -39.30 1.43 -17.80
C GLU A 12 -39.81 0.63 -16.58
N ALA A 13 -38.95 0.31 -15.61
CA ALA A 13 -39.34 -0.33 -14.34
C ALA A 13 -40.10 0.61 -13.39
N LEU A 14 -40.08 1.93 -13.65
CA LEU A 14 -40.79 2.95 -12.87
C LEU A 14 -42.07 3.47 -13.57
N GLU A 15 -42.24 3.23 -14.88
CA GLU A 15 -43.41 3.68 -15.64
C GLU A 15 -44.71 2.92 -15.32
N GLY A 16 -44.60 1.73 -14.71
CA GLY A 16 -45.74 0.93 -14.26
C GLY A 16 -46.32 1.32 -12.89
N TYR A 17 -45.62 2.13 -12.09
CA TYR A 17 -46.04 2.42 -10.72
C TYR A 17 -46.78 3.76 -10.62
N LYS A 18 -48.11 3.70 -10.72
CA LYS A 18 -48.99 4.85 -10.46
C LYS A 18 -48.95 5.22 -8.98
N PHE A 19 -48.03 6.10 -8.58
CA PHE A 19 -48.10 6.75 -7.27
C PHE A 19 -49.30 7.73 -7.22
N PRO A 20 -50.01 7.82 -6.08
CA PRO A 20 -51.01 8.86 -5.89
C PRO A 20 -50.34 10.25 -5.86
N LYS A 21 -50.63 11.09 -6.86
CA LYS A 21 -50.02 12.41 -7.11
C LYS A 21 -49.97 13.38 -5.91
N LYS A 22 -50.76 13.19 -4.84
CA LYS A 22 -50.79 14.07 -3.65
C LYS A 22 -49.67 13.83 -2.64
N PHE A 23 -49.16 12.60 -2.52
CA PHE A 23 -48.15 12.27 -1.48
C PHE A 23 -46.74 12.73 -1.87
N GLY A 24 -46.40 12.70 -3.17
CA GLY A 24 -45.10 13.16 -3.65
C GLY A 24 -44.86 14.66 -3.40
N THR A 25 -45.87 15.50 -3.58
CA THR A 25 -45.75 16.96 -3.43
C THR A 25 -45.54 17.39 -1.96
N GLN A 26 -46.21 16.73 -1.01
CA GLN A 26 -46.05 17.05 0.42
C GLN A 26 -44.66 16.71 0.94
N VAL A 27 -44.11 15.56 0.53
CA VAL A 27 -42.76 15.15 0.95
C VAL A 27 -41.71 16.08 0.35
N ILE A 28 -41.84 16.43 -0.94
CA ILE A 28 -40.93 17.38 -1.60
C ILE A 28 -40.98 18.74 -0.90
N SER A 29 -42.19 19.25 -0.61
CA SER A 29 -42.36 20.53 0.10
C SER A 29 -41.73 20.50 1.49
N MET A 30 -41.86 19.39 2.23
CA MET A 30 -41.24 19.23 3.54
C MET A 30 -39.70 19.23 3.46
N VAL A 31 -39.12 18.53 2.49
CA VAL A 31 -37.66 18.50 2.27
C VAL A 31 -37.16 19.89 1.89
N GLU A 32 -37.84 20.58 0.98
CA GLU A 32 -37.50 21.93 0.56
C GLU A 32 -37.57 22.92 1.74
N GLN A 33 -38.59 22.80 2.60
CA GLN A 33 -38.70 23.59 3.83
C GLN A 33 -37.54 23.32 4.79
N LYS A 34 -37.12 22.07 4.96
CA LYS A 34 -35.96 21.71 5.79
C LYS A 34 -34.66 22.26 5.22
N LEU A 35 -34.45 22.13 3.91
CA LEU A 35 -33.29 22.69 3.21
C LEU A 35 -33.25 24.20 3.37
N LYS A 36 -34.38 24.88 3.14
CA LYS A 36 -34.50 26.33 3.31
C LYS A 36 -34.20 26.76 4.74
N LYS A 37 -34.81 26.09 5.72
CA LYS A 37 -34.59 26.37 7.14
C LYS A 37 -33.10 26.26 7.49
N ARG A 38 -32.45 25.16 7.10
CA ARG A 38 -31.02 24.95 7.39
C ARG A 38 -30.13 25.95 6.65
N PHE A 39 -30.45 26.26 5.40
CA PHE A 39 -29.74 27.29 4.63
C PHE A 39 -29.81 28.65 5.31
N ASP A 40 -31.00 29.06 5.77
CA ASP A 40 -31.20 30.34 6.46
C ASP A 40 -30.48 30.34 7.83
N GLU A 41 -30.50 29.23 8.58
CA GLU A 41 -29.76 29.07 9.86
C GLU A 41 -28.24 29.21 9.71
N LEU A 42 -27.68 28.77 8.59
CA LEU A 42 -26.25 28.86 8.30
C LEU A 42 -25.81 30.24 7.78
N GLY A 43 -26.73 31.20 7.67
CA GLY A 43 -26.43 32.54 7.13
C GLY A 43 -26.65 32.68 5.62
N GLY A 44 -27.35 31.72 5.01
CA GLY A 44 -27.80 31.78 3.63
C GLY A 44 -26.66 31.92 2.61
N SER A 45 -26.77 32.92 1.75
CA SER A 45 -25.76 33.20 0.72
C SER A 45 -24.40 33.59 1.29
N GLY A 46 -24.34 34.08 2.52
CA GLY A 46 -23.06 34.37 3.20
C GLY A 46 -22.22 33.11 3.45
N PHE A 47 -22.88 31.96 3.61
CA PHE A 47 -22.23 30.67 3.86
C PHE A 47 -22.10 29.84 2.58
N LEU A 48 -23.15 29.74 1.75
CA LEU A 48 -23.09 28.99 0.50
C LEU A 48 -22.29 29.70 -0.61
N GLY A 49 -22.15 31.03 -0.55
CA GLY A 49 -21.77 31.85 -1.70
C GLY A 49 -22.91 31.93 -2.73
N ASN A 50 -22.58 32.21 -3.99
CA ASN A 50 -23.59 32.23 -5.04
C ASN A 50 -24.19 30.82 -5.22
N THR A 51 -25.51 30.77 -5.40
CA THR A 51 -26.19 29.50 -5.68
C THR A 51 -25.84 29.03 -7.08
N LEU A 52 -25.25 27.84 -7.19
CA LEU A 52 -24.92 27.22 -8.47
C LEU A 52 -26.04 26.33 -8.99
N ARG A 53 -26.64 25.53 -8.09
CA ARG A 53 -27.65 24.54 -8.45
C ARG A 53 -28.53 24.19 -7.25
N LYS A 54 -29.83 24.00 -7.46
CA LYS A 54 -30.75 23.48 -6.44
C LYS A 54 -31.46 22.24 -6.97
N ASP A 55 -31.16 21.11 -6.36
CA ASP A 55 -31.85 19.84 -6.58
C ASP A 55 -32.87 19.58 -5.46
N THR A 56 -33.66 18.51 -5.63
CA THR A 56 -34.70 18.11 -4.66
C THR A 56 -34.15 17.82 -3.27
N ILE A 57 -32.93 17.30 -3.17
CA ILE A 57 -32.31 16.89 -1.90
C ILE A 57 -31.02 17.63 -1.58
N ALA A 58 -30.51 18.48 -2.47
CA ALA A 58 -29.23 19.15 -2.27
C ALA A 58 -29.21 20.52 -2.94
N TRP A 59 -28.79 21.55 -2.20
CA TRP A 59 -28.57 22.89 -2.73
C TRP A 59 -27.08 23.18 -2.73
N TYR A 60 -26.54 23.44 -3.92
CA TYR A 60 -25.12 23.68 -4.19
C TYR A 60 -24.87 25.18 -4.32
N GLY A 61 -23.92 25.67 -3.54
CA GLY A 61 -23.30 26.97 -3.70
C GLY A 61 -21.84 26.86 -4.16
N GLU A 62 -21.20 28.00 -4.36
CA GLU A 62 -19.77 28.08 -4.68
C GLU A 62 -18.88 27.55 -3.55
N LEU A 63 -19.26 27.77 -2.30
CA LEU A 63 -18.43 27.49 -1.13
C LEU A 63 -18.91 26.31 -0.28
N ALA A 64 -20.19 25.97 -0.38
CA ALA A 64 -20.80 24.93 0.42
C ALA A 64 -22.01 24.28 -0.25
N CYS A 65 -22.48 23.18 0.33
CA CYS A 65 -23.72 22.51 -0.02
C CYS A 65 -24.52 22.19 1.24
N VAL A 66 -25.84 22.31 1.18
CA VAL A 66 -26.75 21.72 2.17
C VAL A 66 -27.48 20.56 1.53
N CYS A 67 -27.50 19.40 2.20
CA CYS A 67 -28.05 18.18 1.67
C CYS A 67 -28.95 17.47 2.68
N TYR A 68 -30.13 17.07 2.23
CA TYR A 68 -31.09 16.30 3.00
C TYR A 68 -30.75 14.81 2.95
N ASN A 69 -30.52 14.21 4.10
CA ASN A 69 -30.35 12.78 4.27
C ASN A 69 -31.69 12.14 4.67
N SER A 70 -32.20 11.24 3.82
CA SER A 70 -33.49 10.57 4.03
C SER A 70 -33.47 9.55 5.18
N ASN A 71 -32.31 8.95 5.48
CA ASN A 71 -32.18 7.96 6.55
C ASN A 71 -32.29 8.62 7.92
N THR A 72 -31.60 9.74 8.12
CA THR A 72 -31.65 10.51 9.38
C THR A 72 -32.80 11.52 9.42
N LYS A 73 -33.40 11.81 8.25
CA LYS A 73 -34.42 12.85 8.04
C LYS A 73 -33.92 14.26 8.40
N THR A 74 -32.62 14.50 8.30
CA THR A 74 -31.92 15.74 8.68
C THR A 74 -31.20 16.35 7.48
N VAL A 75 -30.98 17.67 7.51
CA VAL A 75 -30.16 18.37 6.52
C VAL A 75 -28.78 18.62 7.12
N PHE A 76 -27.74 18.20 6.40
CA PHE A 76 -26.35 18.41 6.77
C PHE A 76 -25.67 19.36 5.80
N GLU A 77 -24.68 20.09 6.29
CA GLU A 77 -23.82 20.91 5.46
C GLU A 77 -22.49 20.25 5.13
N ILE A 78 -21.93 20.61 3.98
CA ILE A 78 -20.57 20.32 3.57
C ILE A 78 -19.99 21.60 3.01
N HIS A 79 -18.80 22.02 3.45
CA HIS A 79 -18.20 23.27 2.99
C HIS A 79 -16.70 23.16 2.75
N GLY A 80 -16.09 24.26 2.27
CA GLY A 80 -14.63 24.40 2.20
C GLY A 80 -13.93 23.30 1.40
N ALA A 81 -12.78 22.83 1.90
CA ALA A 81 -11.95 21.84 1.20
C ALA A 81 -12.61 20.46 1.12
N ILE A 82 -13.43 20.08 2.11
CA ILE A 82 -14.17 18.81 2.08
C ILE A 82 -15.25 18.85 0.99
N TYR A 83 -15.94 19.99 0.84
CA TYR A 83 -16.91 20.18 -0.24
C TYR A 83 -16.27 20.04 -1.62
N GLN A 84 -15.11 20.67 -1.85
CA GLN A 84 -14.39 20.55 -3.12
C GLN A 84 -13.98 19.10 -3.41
N LYS A 85 -13.48 18.38 -2.40
CA LYS A 85 -13.16 16.95 -2.55
C LYS A 85 -14.41 16.13 -2.85
N TRP A 86 -15.49 16.32 -2.11
CA TRP A 86 -16.75 15.60 -2.31
C TRP A 86 -17.30 15.79 -3.74
N LEU A 87 -17.26 17.02 -4.27
CA LEU A 87 -17.62 17.29 -5.67
C LEU A 87 -16.73 16.51 -6.65
N SER A 88 -15.42 16.48 -6.43
CA SER A 88 -14.46 15.76 -7.29
C SER A 88 -14.71 14.25 -7.32
N LEU A 89 -15.26 13.68 -6.25
CA LEU A 89 -15.61 12.26 -6.15
C LEU A 89 -16.96 11.93 -6.80
N GLY A 90 -17.75 12.95 -7.18
CA GLY A 90 -19.07 12.79 -7.82
C GLY A 90 -20.23 13.37 -7.02
N GLY A 91 -19.97 14.06 -5.91
CA GLY A 91 -20.98 14.71 -5.08
C GLY A 91 -22.01 13.73 -4.54
N ILE A 92 -23.29 14.03 -4.74
CA ILE A 92 -24.40 13.22 -4.22
C ILE A 92 -24.42 11.79 -4.79
N ASN A 93 -23.86 11.59 -6.00
CA ASN A 93 -23.75 10.26 -6.60
C ASN A 93 -22.68 9.40 -5.92
N TRP A 94 -21.70 10.02 -5.27
CA TRP A 94 -20.69 9.32 -4.48
C TRP A 94 -21.18 9.07 -3.05
N GLY A 95 -21.80 10.07 -2.43
CA GLY A 95 -22.42 9.86 -1.13
C GLY A 95 -23.18 11.03 -0.55
N ILE A 96 -24.13 10.68 0.32
CA ILE A 96 -24.95 11.63 1.07
C ILE A 96 -24.31 11.85 2.45
N PRO A 97 -24.14 13.10 2.92
CA PRO A 97 -23.56 13.38 4.23
C PRO A 97 -24.44 12.85 5.37
N ASN A 98 -23.79 12.42 6.44
CA ASN A 98 -24.36 11.93 7.70
C ASN A 98 -24.07 12.87 8.87
N THR A 99 -23.17 13.83 8.68
CA THR A 99 -22.79 14.84 9.67
C THR A 99 -22.62 16.19 8.96
N ASP A 100 -22.76 17.28 9.71
CA ASP A 100 -22.15 18.56 9.32
C ASP A 100 -20.62 18.43 9.38
N GLU A 101 -19.91 19.42 8.83
CA GLU A 101 -18.46 19.48 8.92
C GLU A 101 -18.05 19.72 10.38
N SER A 102 -17.46 18.68 10.97
CA SER A 102 -17.17 18.62 12.40
C SER A 102 -15.66 18.60 12.66
N PRO A 103 -15.18 19.17 13.78
CA PRO A 103 -13.77 19.07 14.14
C PRO A 103 -13.37 17.62 14.44
N CYS A 104 -12.15 17.23 14.07
CA CYS A 104 -11.53 15.98 14.51
C CYS A 104 -11.27 16.03 16.03
N TRP A 105 -11.07 14.89 16.67
CA TRP A 105 -10.93 14.84 18.13
C TRP A 105 -9.64 15.49 18.64
N ASP A 106 -8.61 15.54 17.81
CA ASP A 106 -7.37 16.28 18.11
C ASP A 106 -7.52 17.81 17.96
N GLY A 107 -8.65 18.28 17.41
CA GLY A 107 -8.93 19.70 17.17
C GLY A 107 -8.20 20.31 15.97
N VAL A 108 -7.46 19.53 15.17
CA VAL A 108 -6.63 20.04 14.05
C VAL A 108 -7.38 19.96 12.73
N GLY A 109 -7.92 18.78 12.42
CA GLY A 109 -8.62 18.52 11.17
C GLY A 109 -10.13 18.73 11.27
N ARG A 110 -10.80 18.56 10.13
CA ARG A 110 -12.28 18.53 10.05
C ARG A 110 -12.74 17.34 9.23
N TYR A 111 -13.95 16.86 9.43
CA TYR A 111 -14.48 15.73 8.70
C TYR A 111 -15.99 15.84 8.43
N ASN A 112 -16.43 15.12 7.40
CA ASN A 112 -17.81 14.70 7.24
C ASN A 112 -17.86 13.17 7.08
N HIS A 113 -18.85 12.53 7.71
CA HIS A 113 -19.21 11.15 7.39
C HIS A 113 -20.29 11.11 6.31
N PHE A 114 -20.31 10.03 5.54
CA PHE A 114 -21.22 9.83 4.42
C PHE A 114 -21.72 8.39 4.38
N ASN A 115 -22.83 8.17 3.66
CA ASN A 115 -23.37 6.85 3.34
C ASN A 115 -23.63 5.97 4.57
N SER A 116 -24.33 6.50 5.57
CA SER A 116 -24.59 5.79 6.84
C SER A 116 -23.28 5.40 7.54
N ASP A 117 -22.35 6.34 7.60
CA ASP A 117 -21.03 6.20 8.21
C ASP A 117 -20.18 5.09 7.60
N GLN A 118 -20.34 4.82 6.30
CA GLN A 118 -19.49 3.89 5.54
C GLN A 118 -18.34 4.59 4.81
N SER A 119 -18.42 5.91 4.65
CA SER A 119 -17.39 6.73 4.02
C SER A 119 -17.12 7.97 4.87
N THR A 120 -15.89 8.47 4.82
CA THR A 120 -15.46 9.72 5.46
C THR A 120 -14.64 10.50 4.47
N ILE A 121 -14.86 11.82 4.42
CA ILE A 121 -13.86 12.73 3.89
C ILE A 121 -13.31 13.49 5.09
N MET A 122 -12.00 13.44 5.29
CA MET A 122 -11.31 14.16 6.36
C MET A 122 -10.27 15.09 5.76
N TRP A 123 -10.21 16.30 6.31
CA TRP A 123 -9.26 17.33 5.94
C TRP A 123 -8.30 17.63 7.10
N SER A 124 -7.02 17.84 6.77
CA SER A 124 -6.05 18.46 7.66
C SER A 124 -5.27 19.57 6.94
N PRO A 125 -4.67 20.54 7.67
CA PRO A 125 -3.83 21.57 7.06
C PRO A 125 -2.65 21.00 6.28
N GLN A 126 -2.10 19.85 6.71
CA GLN A 126 -0.91 19.25 6.11
C GLN A 126 -1.23 18.35 4.92
N THR A 127 -2.38 17.68 4.92
CA THR A 127 -2.69 16.63 3.93
C THR A 127 -3.83 16.97 2.98
N GLY A 128 -4.55 18.08 3.22
CA GLY A 128 -5.76 18.41 2.48
C GLY A 128 -6.90 17.43 2.78
N ALA A 129 -7.96 17.50 1.98
CA ALA A 129 -9.11 16.61 2.13
C ALA A 129 -8.84 15.28 1.42
N GLN A 130 -9.15 14.16 2.07
CA GLN A 130 -8.96 12.80 1.55
C GLN A 130 -10.18 11.93 1.86
N GLY A 131 -10.59 11.10 0.91
CA GLY A 131 -11.70 10.15 1.04
C GLY A 131 -11.24 8.76 1.47
N ILE A 132 -11.93 8.19 2.47
CA ILE A 132 -11.67 6.86 3.03
C ILE A 132 -13.01 6.16 3.22
N TRP A 133 -13.16 4.93 2.73
CA TRP A 133 -14.42 4.20 2.80
C TRP A 133 -14.24 2.71 3.07
N GLY A 134 -15.38 2.03 3.26
CA GLY A 134 -15.44 0.57 3.39
C GLY A 134 -14.59 0.01 4.54
N ASP A 135 -13.95 -1.12 4.27
CA ASP A 135 -13.17 -1.86 5.27
C ASP A 135 -11.91 -1.11 5.72
N ILE A 136 -11.30 -0.31 4.83
CA ILE A 136 -10.15 0.53 5.17
C ILE A 136 -10.56 1.58 6.22
N ARG A 137 -11.69 2.28 5.97
CA ARG A 137 -12.25 3.22 6.95
C ARG A 137 -12.58 2.54 8.27
N ARG A 138 -13.21 1.36 8.22
CA ARG A 138 -13.56 0.60 9.44
C ARG A 138 -12.31 0.27 10.25
N ARG A 139 -11.25 -0.21 9.59
CA ARG A 139 -9.98 -0.51 10.26
C ARG A 139 -9.35 0.72 10.87
N TRP A 140 -9.33 1.85 10.15
CA TRP A 140 -8.80 3.10 10.68
C TRP A 140 -9.60 3.61 11.90
N ALA A 141 -10.92 3.43 11.87
CA ALA A 141 -11.79 3.76 12.99
C ALA A 141 -11.47 2.92 14.24
N GLU A 142 -11.27 1.61 14.08
CA GLU A 142 -10.85 0.71 15.16
C GLU A 142 -9.51 1.11 15.78
N LEU A 143 -8.60 1.67 14.98
CA LEU A 143 -7.31 2.16 15.43
C LEU A 143 -7.38 3.51 16.16
N GLY A 144 -8.55 4.17 16.18
CA GLY A 144 -8.74 5.47 16.81
C GLY A 144 -8.59 6.66 15.86
N TRP A 145 -8.80 6.47 14.56
CA TRP A 145 -8.86 7.53 13.55
C TRP A 145 -7.56 8.34 13.44
N GLU A 146 -7.62 9.66 13.32
CA GLU A 146 -6.47 10.55 13.23
C GLU A 146 -5.55 10.50 14.46
N ARG A 147 -6.05 10.03 15.59
CA ARG A 147 -5.27 9.81 16.82
C ARG A 147 -4.55 8.45 16.84
N SER A 148 -4.82 7.59 15.86
CA SER A 148 -4.09 6.33 15.70
C SER A 148 -2.61 6.58 15.42
N TYR A 149 -1.81 5.52 15.52
CA TYR A 149 -0.39 5.59 15.17
C TYR A 149 -0.15 5.94 13.69
N LEU A 150 -1.17 5.80 12.82
CA LEU A 150 -1.10 6.14 11.39
C LEU A 150 -1.27 7.64 11.12
N GLY A 151 -2.01 8.36 11.97
CA GLY A 151 -2.33 9.77 11.79
C GLY A 151 -3.38 10.04 10.71
N TYR A 152 -3.28 11.21 10.06
CA TYR A 152 -4.20 11.63 9.01
C TYR A 152 -3.97 10.89 7.68
N PRO A 153 -5.03 10.69 6.88
CA PRO A 153 -4.90 10.21 5.51
C PRO A 153 -4.13 11.22 4.65
N THR A 154 -3.26 10.71 3.78
CA THR A 154 -2.45 11.49 2.83
C THR A 154 -2.84 11.20 1.36
N SER A 155 -3.75 10.25 1.14
CA SER A 155 -4.30 9.94 -0.17
C SER A 155 -5.77 9.53 -0.07
N ASP A 156 -6.49 9.68 -1.18
CA ASP A 156 -7.71 8.91 -1.43
C ASP A 156 -7.37 7.41 -1.56
N GLU A 157 -8.40 6.56 -1.53
CA GLU A 157 -8.22 5.14 -1.77
C GLU A 157 -7.78 4.91 -3.23
N SER A 158 -6.75 4.09 -3.41
CA SER A 158 -6.17 3.79 -4.72
C SER A 158 -5.95 2.29 -4.90
N ASP A 159 -5.78 1.86 -6.15
CA ASP A 159 -5.44 0.47 -6.45
C ASP A 159 -4.05 0.10 -5.92
N PHE A 160 -3.93 -1.14 -5.45
CA PHE A 160 -2.70 -1.74 -4.96
C PHE A 160 -2.48 -3.10 -5.65
N PRO A 161 -1.23 -3.63 -5.70
CA PRO A 161 -0.96 -4.91 -6.36
C PRO A 161 -1.85 -6.06 -5.87
N ASP A 162 -1.97 -7.08 -6.73
CA ASP A 162 -2.75 -8.30 -6.48
C ASP A 162 -4.25 -8.04 -6.25
N GLY A 163 -4.80 -7.02 -6.94
CA GLY A 163 -6.19 -6.62 -6.83
C GLY A 163 -6.53 -5.92 -5.50
N GLY A 164 -5.52 -5.42 -4.80
CA GLY A 164 -5.67 -4.74 -3.52
C GLY A 164 -6.12 -3.29 -3.67
N ARG A 165 -6.43 -2.69 -2.53
CA ARG A 165 -6.77 -1.28 -2.36
C ARG A 165 -5.99 -0.69 -1.20
N VAL A 166 -5.70 0.60 -1.22
CA VAL A 166 -4.93 1.24 -0.14
C VAL A 166 -5.28 2.71 0.03
N ASN A 167 -5.33 3.14 1.30
CA ASN A 167 -5.12 4.54 1.68
C ASN A 167 -3.75 4.68 2.35
N SER A 168 -3.02 5.71 1.93
CA SER A 168 -1.81 6.16 2.62
C SER A 168 -2.19 7.09 3.77
N PHE A 169 -1.45 7.00 4.87
CA PHE A 169 -1.54 7.85 6.04
C PHE A 169 -0.18 8.46 6.34
N GLN A 170 -0.13 9.45 7.25
CA GLN A 170 1.11 10.13 7.62
C GLN A 170 2.22 9.18 8.07
N LYS A 171 1.86 8.07 8.75
CA LYS A 171 2.81 7.12 9.34
C LYS A 171 2.49 5.67 8.96
N GLY A 172 2.04 5.43 7.73
CA GLY A 172 1.75 4.08 7.25
C GLY A 172 0.68 4.00 6.18
N GLY A 173 0.14 2.81 5.99
CA GLY A 173 -0.96 2.56 5.08
C GLY A 173 -1.92 1.55 5.68
N ILE A 174 -3.16 1.55 5.17
CA ILE A 174 -4.09 0.46 5.38
C ILE A 174 -4.39 -0.14 4.01
N TYR A 175 -4.09 -1.43 3.90
CA TYR A 175 -4.14 -2.20 2.67
C TYR A 175 -5.29 -3.18 2.75
N TRP A 176 -6.04 -3.35 1.67
CA TRP A 176 -7.19 -4.23 1.65
C TRP A 176 -7.13 -5.17 0.45
N TRP A 177 -7.50 -6.43 0.68
CA TRP A 177 -7.82 -7.39 -0.38
C TRP A 177 -9.11 -8.13 -0.02
N SER A 178 -9.81 -8.67 -1.02
CA SER A 178 -11.06 -9.41 -0.81
C SER A 178 -10.89 -10.69 0.02
N ASP A 179 -9.69 -11.30 0.02
CA ASP A 179 -9.39 -12.54 0.72
C ASP A 179 -8.82 -12.34 2.13
N THR A 180 -8.25 -11.17 2.44
CA THR A 180 -7.59 -10.90 3.73
C THR A 180 -8.22 -9.75 4.53
N GLY A 181 -9.07 -8.94 3.90
CA GLY A 181 -9.63 -7.74 4.51
C GLY A 181 -8.59 -6.62 4.68
N ALA A 182 -8.89 -5.67 5.57
CA ALA A 182 -8.05 -4.49 5.80
C ALA A 182 -6.94 -4.76 6.83
N LEU A 183 -5.70 -4.49 6.43
CA LEU A 183 -4.48 -4.67 7.21
C LEU A 183 -3.70 -3.36 7.23
N ASP A 184 -3.51 -2.80 8.42
CA ASP A 184 -2.64 -1.67 8.72
C ASP A 184 -1.17 -2.09 8.81
N LEU A 185 -0.27 -1.30 8.23
CA LEU A 185 1.18 -1.47 8.35
C LEU A 185 1.90 -0.14 8.10
N ASN A 186 2.94 0.14 8.86
CA ASN A 186 3.78 1.31 8.62
C ASN A 186 4.91 0.98 7.63
N GLU A 187 5.88 0.19 8.08
CA GLU A 187 7.02 -0.26 7.28
C GLU A 187 7.29 -1.75 7.52
N VAL A 188 8.17 -2.32 6.71
CA VAL A 188 8.73 -3.65 6.91
C VAL A 188 10.24 -3.58 7.04
N ILE A 189 10.79 -4.48 7.86
CA ILE A 189 12.23 -4.74 7.95
C ILE A 189 12.48 -6.17 7.47
N LEU A 190 13.31 -6.31 6.43
CA LEU A 190 13.82 -7.59 5.97
C LEU A 190 15.16 -7.88 6.66
N HIS A 191 15.26 -9.04 7.27
CA HIS A 191 16.49 -9.56 7.82
C HIS A 191 16.92 -10.82 7.08
N TYR A 192 18.20 -10.93 6.77
CA TYR A 192 18.85 -12.23 6.67
C TYR A 192 19.00 -12.80 8.09
N THR A 193 18.66 -14.08 8.25
CA THR A 193 18.57 -14.75 9.58
C THR A 193 19.53 -15.93 9.75
N GLY A 194 20.23 -16.30 8.67
CA GLY A 194 21.22 -17.36 8.69
C GLY A 194 21.10 -18.33 7.52
N LEU A 195 22.07 -19.23 7.41
CA LEU A 195 22.10 -20.30 6.42
C LEU A 195 22.18 -21.66 7.10
N VAL A 196 21.79 -22.70 6.36
CA VAL A 196 21.92 -24.10 6.77
C VAL A 196 22.55 -24.89 5.64
N CYS A 197 23.62 -25.62 5.95
CA CYS A 197 24.17 -26.64 5.07
C CYS A 197 23.31 -27.90 5.19
N LEU A 198 22.62 -28.26 4.12
CA LEU A 198 21.78 -29.46 4.07
C LEU A 198 22.62 -30.71 3.79
N ARG A 199 23.67 -30.57 2.99
CA ARG A 199 24.59 -31.64 2.61
C ARG A 199 25.84 -31.06 2.00
N GLU A 200 26.96 -31.72 2.28
CA GLU A 200 28.27 -31.49 1.71
C GLU A 200 28.94 -32.86 1.51
N THR A 201 29.47 -33.13 0.32
CA THR A 201 30.13 -34.41 0.03
C THR A 201 31.57 -34.20 -0.44
N GLY A 202 32.50 -33.93 0.48
CA GLY A 202 33.94 -34.05 0.20
C GLY A 202 34.90 -33.22 1.06
N GLU A 203 35.91 -33.90 1.60
CA GLU A 203 37.21 -33.54 2.21
C GLU A 203 37.38 -32.44 3.28
N ILE A 204 37.83 -32.92 4.46
CA ILE A 204 38.68 -32.32 5.48
C ILE A 204 39.25 -30.93 5.11
N SER A 205 38.56 -29.88 5.55
CA SER A 205 39.12 -28.58 6.01
C SER A 205 39.54 -27.53 4.98
N GLY A 206 39.29 -27.70 3.68
CA GLY A 206 39.75 -26.73 2.66
C GLY A 206 38.70 -25.81 2.04
N ALA A 207 37.45 -26.26 1.94
CA ALA A 207 36.40 -25.67 1.07
C ALA A 207 35.23 -25.02 1.86
N ASP A 208 35.28 -25.08 3.20
CA ASP A 208 34.09 -24.93 4.04
C ASP A 208 33.86 -23.47 4.50
N GLU A 209 34.06 -22.51 3.60
CA GLU A 209 33.98 -21.07 3.87
C GLU A 209 32.88 -20.34 3.06
N PRO A 210 31.59 -20.74 3.14
CA PRO A 210 30.56 -20.05 2.40
C PRO A 210 30.35 -18.62 2.90
N TYR A 211 29.96 -17.74 1.98
CA TYR A 211 29.37 -16.44 2.29
C TYR A 211 28.25 -16.12 1.31
N VAL A 212 27.31 -15.30 1.76
CA VAL A 212 26.13 -14.92 0.99
C VAL A 212 26.24 -13.47 0.56
N LEU A 213 26.05 -13.23 -0.72
CA LEU A 213 25.85 -11.91 -1.31
C LEU A 213 24.37 -11.67 -1.55
N PHE A 214 23.91 -10.47 -1.24
CA PHE A 214 22.53 -10.05 -1.44
C PHE A 214 22.48 -8.79 -2.30
N GLY A 215 21.68 -8.81 -3.35
CA GLY A 215 21.20 -7.62 -4.03
C GLY A 215 19.74 -7.40 -3.69
N VAL A 216 19.40 -6.24 -3.15
CA VAL A 216 18.03 -5.91 -2.79
C VAL A 216 17.59 -4.67 -3.55
N VAL A 217 16.45 -4.74 -4.22
CA VAL A 217 15.89 -3.63 -4.99
C VAL A 217 14.41 -3.47 -4.67
N SER A 218 14.05 -2.25 -4.29
CA SER A 218 12.68 -1.77 -4.18
C SER A 218 12.45 -0.61 -5.17
N PRO A 219 11.21 -0.16 -5.37
CA PRO A 219 10.94 1.02 -6.19
C PRO A 219 11.60 2.31 -5.69
N PHE A 220 12.04 2.38 -4.43
CA PHE A 220 12.58 3.61 -3.80
C PHE A 220 14.00 3.45 -3.21
N SER A 221 14.54 2.24 -3.20
CA SER A 221 15.89 1.99 -2.68
C SER A 221 16.50 0.75 -3.29
N SER A 222 17.83 0.69 -3.25
CA SER A 222 18.58 -0.50 -3.62
C SER A 222 19.83 -0.65 -2.77
N GLY A 223 20.25 -1.88 -2.50
CA GLY A 223 21.42 -2.19 -1.68
C GLY A 223 22.11 -3.49 -2.08
N GLY A 224 23.42 -3.54 -1.88
CA GLY A 224 24.29 -4.70 -2.01
C GLY A 224 24.92 -5.03 -0.66
N PHE A 225 24.63 -6.22 -0.15
CA PHE A 225 25.03 -6.68 1.17
C PHE A 225 25.83 -7.98 1.07
N ARG A 226 26.59 -8.27 2.12
CA ARG A 226 27.38 -9.49 2.24
C ARG A 226 27.31 -9.98 3.68
N SER A 227 27.12 -11.27 3.87
CA SER A 227 27.30 -11.89 5.19
C SER A 227 28.78 -11.92 5.59
N LYS A 228 29.07 -12.30 6.83
CA LYS A 228 30.41 -12.80 7.15
C LYS A 228 30.69 -14.09 6.37
N THR A 229 31.97 -14.42 6.22
CA THR A 229 32.40 -15.76 5.83
C THR A 229 32.21 -16.70 7.01
N TYR A 230 31.62 -17.87 6.76
CA TYR A 230 31.37 -18.87 7.80
C TYR A 230 32.36 -20.00 7.65
N SER A 231 33.20 -20.26 8.65
CA SER A 231 34.13 -21.38 8.60
C SER A 231 33.54 -22.69 9.12
N SER A 232 34.15 -23.79 8.68
CA SER A 232 33.91 -25.17 9.13
C SER A 232 32.44 -25.57 9.01
N VAL A 233 31.80 -25.22 7.90
CA VAL A 233 30.35 -25.42 7.70
C VAL A 233 30.05 -26.83 7.24
N ASP A 234 29.95 -27.75 8.19
CA ASP A 234 29.63 -29.15 7.89
C ASP A 234 28.16 -29.38 7.52
N SER A 235 27.92 -30.53 6.87
CA SER A 235 26.60 -31.10 6.63
C SER A 235 25.69 -31.06 7.86
N ASP A 236 24.44 -30.63 7.64
CA ASP A 236 23.36 -30.59 8.64
C ASP A 236 23.59 -29.60 9.80
N THR A 237 24.52 -28.66 9.63
CA THR A 237 24.79 -27.55 10.55
C THR A 237 24.18 -26.23 10.07
N SER A 238 23.85 -25.36 11.03
CA SER A 238 23.35 -24.02 10.76
C SER A 238 24.34 -22.95 11.17
N ARG A 239 24.18 -21.77 10.56
CA ARG A 239 24.88 -20.53 10.92
C ARG A 239 23.87 -19.41 11.05
N PRO A 240 23.23 -19.27 12.22
CA PRO A 240 22.36 -18.13 12.51
C PRO A 240 23.15 -16.82 12.40
N ASP A 241 22.55 -15.83 11.77
CA ASP A 241 23.17 -14.52 11.57
C ASP A 241 22.07 -13.49 11.33
N LEU A 242 22.17 -12.30 11.93
CA LEU A 242 21.12 -11.30 11.83
C LEU A 242 21.66 -10.04 11.15
N MET A 243 21.17 -9.77 9.95
CA MET A 243 21.56 -8.60 9.17
C MET A 243 20.35 -7.95 8.52
N GLU A 244 20.15 -6.66 8.75
CA GLU A 244 19.12 -5.87 8.08
C GLU A 244 19.50 -5.66 6.62
N LEU A 245 18.65 -6.14 5.71
CA LEU A 245 18.83 -6.02 4.27
C LEU A 245 17.95 -4.91 3.66
N PHE A 246 16.84 -4.58 4.31
CA PHE A 246 15.92 -3.56 3.83
C PHE A 246 15.03 -3.05 4.96
N ARG A 247 14.74 -1.75 4.90
CA ARG A 247 13.72 -1.08 5.71
C ARG A 247 12.97 -0.09 4.83
N GLY A 248 11.64 -0.15 4.87
CA GLY A 248 10.80 0.82 4.18
C GLY A 248 9.37 0.34 3.95
N LYS A 249 8.66 1.08 3.10
CA LYS A 249 7.26 0.78 2.76
C LYS A 249 7.12 -0.55 2.01
N PRO A 250 6.02 -1.30 2.22
CA PRO A 250 5.80 -2.61 1.59
C PRO A 250 5.37 -2.49 0.12
N ASN A 251 6.17 -1.80 -0.69
CA ASN A 251 5.92 -1.54 -2.11
C ASN A 251 6.53 -2.64 -3.00
N GLY A 252 6.65 -3.85 -2.46
CA GLY A 252 7.33 -4.99 -3.08
C GLY A 252 8.84 -4.88 -3.15
N LEU A 253 9.49 -6.03 -3.35
CA LEU A 253 10.92 -6.20 -3.16
C LEU A 253 11.45 -7.32 -4.05
N ILE A 254 12.61 -7.09 -4.68
CA ILE A 254 13.41 -8.13 -5.34
C ILE A 254 14.64 -8.38 -4.46
N ILE A 255 14.92 -9.65 -4.19
CA ILE A 255 16.08 -10.12 -3.44
C ILE A 255 16.81 -11.10 -4.35
N ASP A 256 17.98 -10.71 -4.85
CA ASP A 256 18.93 -11.61 -5.48
C ASP A 256 19.88 -12.13 -4.41
N VAL A 257 19.97 -13.45 -4.32
CA VAL A 257 20.81 -14.18 -3.37
C VAL A 257 21.83 -14.95 -4.17
N THR A 258 23.11 -14.75 -3.87
CA THR A 258 24.20 -15.54 -4.45
C THR A 258 25.05 -16.10 -3.33
N LEU A 259 25.16 -17.41 -3.26
CA LEU A 259 26.04 -18.11 -2.35
C LEU A 259 27.36 -18.40 -3.06
N MET A 260 28.44 -18.00 -2.42
CA MET A 260 29.81 -18.11 -2.92
C MET A 260 30.65 -18.92 -1.94
N GLU A 261 31.66 -19.59 -2.46
CA GLU A 261 32.74 -20.22 -1.71
C GLU A 261 33.95 -19.25 -1.69
N ASN A 262 34.54 -19.03 -0.53
CA ASN A 262 35.70 -18.16 -0.37
C ASN A 262 36.99 -18.98 -0.54
N ASP A 263 37.63 -18.92 -1.70
CA ASP A 263 38.90 -19.60 -1.96
C ASP A 263 40.06 -18.61 -2.12
N HIS A 264 39.94 -17.63 -3.01
CA HIS A 264 41.02 -16.73 -3.43
C HIS A 264 40.59 -15.30 -3.84
N GLY A 265 39.29 -14.99 -3.91
CA GLY A 265 38.73 -13.69 -4.29
C GLY A 265 38.63 -12.67 -3.15
N ASP A 266 38.18 -11.45 -3.48
CA ASP A 266 37.85 -10.39 -2.50
C ASP A 266 36.33 -10.27 -2.37
N PRO A 267 35.73 -10.82 -1.31
CA PRO A 267 34.29 -10.77 -1.10
C PRO A 267 33.71 -9.34 -1.04
N GLU A 268 34.49 -8.35 -0.60
CA GLU A 268 34.03 -6.95 -0.57
C GLU A 268 33.98 -6.31 -1.94
N ARG A 269 34.86 -6.74 -2.86
CA ARG A 269 34.79 -6.34 -4.26
C ARG A 269 33.47 -6.79 -4.88
N PHE A 270 33.06 -8.03 -4.67
CA PHE A 270 31.79 -8.55 -5.21
C PHE A 270 30.57 -7.83 -4.64
N ARG A 271 30.59 -7.53 -3.34
CA ARG A 271 29.53 -6.74 -2.72
C ARG A 271 29.37 -5.36 -3.39
N LYS A 272 30.49 -4.68 -3.68
CA LYS A 272 30.48 -3.37 -4.36
C LYS A 272 29.97 -3.47 -5.79
N GLU A 273 30.36 -4.52 -6.50
CA GLU A 273 29.91 -4.81 -7.85
C GLU A 273 28.39 -5.07 -7.90
N ILE A 274 27.85 -5.87 -6.98
CA ILE A 274 26.40 -6.06 -6.81
C ILE A 274 25.71 -4.74 -6.47
N GLN A 275 26.26 -3.96 -5.52
CA GLN A 275 25.68 -2.65 -5.19
C GLN A 275 25.59 -1.75 -6.42
N ALA A 276 26.63 -1.69 -7.26
CA ALA A 276 26.64 -0.88 -8.47
C ALA A 276 25.56 -1.35 -9.45
N ALA A 277 25.47 -2.66 -9.69
CA ALA A 277 24.45 -3.28 -10.53
C ALA A 277 23.02 -2.94 -10.07
N MET A 278 22.75 -3.11 -8.77
CA MET A 278 21.44 -2.81 -8.18
C MET A 278 21.10 -1.33 -8.28
N THR A 279 22.09 -0.45 -8.12
CA THR A 279 21.92 1.01 -8.26
C THR A 279 21.57 1.39 -9.70
N THR A 280 22.22 0.78 -10.70
CA THR A 280 21.88 0.99 -12.11
C THR A 280 20.46 0.52 -12.44
N ALA A 281 20.09 -0.68 -12.00
CA ALA A 281 18.74 -1.20 -12.21
C ALA A 281 17.68 -0.32 -11.53
N HIS A 282 17.94 0.10 -10.29
CA HIS A 282 17.08 1.03 -9.58
C HIS A 282 16.93 2.38 -10.30
N GLY A 283 18.02 2.93 -10.84
CA GLY A 283 18.00 4.15 -11.66
C GLY A 283 17.12 4.02 -12.91
N ALA A 284 17.16 2.88 -13.59
CA ALA A 284 16.32 2.64 -14.78
C ALA A 284 14.82 2.61 -14.44
N GLY A 285 14.42 1.93 -13.36
CA GLY A 285 13.00 1.90 -12.98
C GLY A 285 12.51 3.17 -12.27
N THR A 286 13.37 3.94 -11.60
CA THR A 286 12.98 5.28 -11.11
C THR A 286 12.72 6.26 -12.25
N ALA A 287 13.47 6.18 -13.36
CA ALA A 287 13.15 6.94 -14.57
C ALA A 287 11.76 6.59 -15.13
N ALA A 288 11.34 5.32 -15.03
CA ALA A 288 10.00 4.90 -15.41
C ALA A 288 8.91 5.42 -14.46
N LEU A 289 9.22 5.69 -13.18
CA LEU A 289 8.31 6.38 -12.25
C LEU A 289 8.11 7.85 -12.62
N GLY A 290 9.18 8.55 -13.04
CA GLY A 290 9.13 9.98 -13.38
C GLY A 290 8.24 10.32 -14.60
N LEU A 291 7.90 9.33 -15.42
CA LEU A 291 6.95 9.46 -16.53
C LEU A 291 5.48 9.32 -16.10
N ILE A 292 5.23 8.96 -14.85
CA ILE A 292 3.89 8.78 -14.29
C ILE A 292 3.68 9.89 -13.25
N PRO A 293 2.70 10.79 -13.43
CA PRO A 293 2.49 11.90 -12.51
C PRO A 293 2.18 11.39 -11.10
N VAL A 294 3.16 11.46 -10.20
CA VAL A 294 3.01 11.19 -8.76
C VAL A 294 2.41 12.43 -8.10
N VAL A 295 1.14 12.71 -8.37
CA VAL A 295 0.42 13.81 -7.72
C VAL A 295 -0.39 13.24 -6.55
N GLY A 296 0.11 13.46 -5.34
CA GLY A 296 -0.59 13.21 -4.07
C GLY A 296 -0.63 11.74 -3.63
N GLY A 297 0.25 11.32 -2.72
CA GLY A 297 0.12 10.14 -1.82
C GLY A 297 -0.11 8.73 -2.40
N ALA A 298 -0.53 8.61 -3.66
CA ALA A 298 -1.03 7.41 -4.32
C ALA A 298 0.06 6.78 -5.20
N ILE A 299 1.17 6.41 -4.57
CA ILE A 299 2.27 5.69 -5.23
C ILE A 299 1.84 4.24 -5.59
N ALA A 300 0.87 3.71 -4.85
CA ALA A 300 0.33 2.36 -4.91
C ALA A 300 0.00 1.81 -6.31
N ALA A 301 -0.74 2.58 -7.13
CA ALA A 301 -1.22 2.11 -8.43
C ALA A 301 -0.10 1.88 -9.46
N VAL A 302 1.07 2.49 -9.23
CA VAL A 302 2.21 2.46 -10.16
C VAL A 302 3.21 1.36 -9.81
N VAL A 303 3.27 0.96 -8.54
CA VAL A 303 4.32 0.11 -7.98
C VAL A 303 4.30 -1.31 -8.54
N GLY A 304 3.13 -1.93 -8.67
CA GLY A 304 3.00 -3.32 -9.13
C GLY A 304 3.62 -3.57 -10.51
N PRO A 305 3.21 -2.82 -11.55
CA PRO A 305 3.83 -2.90 -12.88
C PRO A 305 5.31 -2.54 -12.90
N LEU A 306 5.78 -1.70 -11.96
CA LEU A 306 7.17 -1.23 -11.92
C LEU A 306 8.14 -2.33 -11.47
N ILE A 307 7.74 -3.18 -10.52
CA ILE A 307 8.59 -4.29 -10.05
C ILE A 307 9.01 -5.20 -11.20
N GLN A 308 8.06 -5.52 -12.09
CA GLN A 308 8.31 -6.35 -13.27
C GLN A 308 9.31 -5.70 -14.24
N LYS A 309 9.36 -4.36 -14.29
CA LYS A 309 10.32 -3.63 -15.14
C LYS A 309 11.76 -3.70 -14.64
N PHE A 310 11.99 -3.92 -13.34
CA PHE A 310 13.35 -4.08 -12.82
C PHE A 310 13.96 -5.46 -13.15
N ILE A 311 13.15 -6.50 -13.32
CA ILE A 311 13.62 -7.88 -13.47
C ILE A 311 14.66 -8.05 -14.59
N PRO A 312 14.46 -7.52 -15.82
CA PRO A 312 15.44 -7.64 -16.90
C PRO A 312 16.76 -6.91 -16.59
N ASP A 313 16.69 -5.70 -16.05
CA ASP A 313 17.87 -4.87 -15.78
C ASP A 313 18.72 -5.46 -14.65
N VAL A 314 18.07 -5.97 -13.60
CA VAL A 314 18.76 -6.69 -12.52
C VAL A 314 19.40 -7.98 -13.05
N ALA A 315 18.72 -8.74 -13.91
CA ALA A 315 19.30 -9.94 -14.54
C ALA A 315 20.51 -9.61 -15.43
N LYS A 316 20.40 -8.57 -16.25
CA LYS A 316 21.49 -8.13 -17.14
C LYS A 316 22.71 -7.69 -16.33
N ALA A 317 22.50 -6.92 -15.27
CA ALA A 317 23.57 -6.45 -14.41
C ALA A 317 24.26 -7.62 -13.67
N LEU A 318 23.51 -8.64 -13.26
CA LEU A 318 24.10 -9.83 -12.62
C LEU A 318 24.88 -10.74 -13.58
N ASN A 319 24.43 -10.87 -14.84
CA ASN A 319 25.07 -11.73 -15.83
C ASN A 319 26.45 -11.22 -16.28
N SER A 320 26.79 -9.94 -16.09
CA SER A 320 28.13 -9.41 -16.40
C SER A 320 29.22 -9.78 -15.38
N PHE A 321 28.88 -10.46 -14.29
CA PHE A 321 29.81 -10.84 -13.21
C PHE A 321 30.37 -12.26 -13.31
N LEU A 322 30.16 -12.96 -14.43
CA LEU A 322 30.71 -14.30 -14.64
C LEU A 322 32.21 -14.21 -15.03
N GLY A 323 33.11 -14.35 -14.06
CA GLY A 323 34.56 -14.51 -14.31
C GLY A 323 35.49 -14.01 -13.19
N LEU A 324 35.08 -14.13 -11.93
CA LEU A 324 35.51 -13.21 -10.87
C LEU A 324 36.43 -13.75 -9.77
N GLY A 325 36.78 -15.03 -9.79
CA GLY A 325 37.81 -15.60 -8.89
C GLY A 325 37.26 -16.59 -7.87
N ASP A 326 36.20 -16.23 -7.14
CA ASP A 326 35.50 -17.14 -6.22
C ASP A 326 34.47 -18.01 -6.94
N ASP A 327 34.28 -19.24 -6.44
CA ASP A 327 33.35 -20.21 -7.01
C ASP A 327 31.91 -19.99 -6.53
N LYS A 328 30.99 -19.90 -7.50
CA LYS A 328 29.57 -19.75 -7.24
C LYS A 328 28.95 -21.11 -6.90
N ILE A 329 28.48 -21.25 -5.66
CA ILE A 329 27.71 -22.43 -5.24
C ILE A 329 26.30 -22.38 -5.82
N GLY A 330 25.61 -21.24 -5.75
CA GLY A 330 24.26 -21.15 -6.28
C GLY A 330 23.66 -19.75 -6.17
N SER A 331 22.58 -19.50 -6.91
CA SER A 331 21.86 -18.23 -6.80
C SER A 331 20.37 -18.41 -6.98
N GLU A 332 19.60 -17.54 -6.35
CA GLU A 332 18.18 -17.43 -6.54
C GLU A 332 17.72 -15.98 -6.49
N ARG A 333 16.70 -15.68 -7.29
CA ARG A 333 15.96 -14.43 -7.19
C ARG A 333 14.62 -14.69 -6.54
N ILE A 334 14.34 -13.97 -5.46
CA ILE A 334 13.06 -13.95 -4.78
C ILE A 334 12.38 -12.63 -5.09
N VAL A 335 11.13 -12.69 -5.55
CA VAL A 335 10.28 -11.51 -5.79
C VAL A 335 9.13 -11.56 -4.80
N LEU A 336 9.00 -10.53 -3.98
CA LEU A 336 7.91 -10.36 -3.02
C LEU A 336 7.02 -9.20 -3.49
N THR A 337 5.72 -9.44 -3.66
CA THR A 337 4.78 -8.36 -3.92
C THR A 337 4.53 -7.55 -2.64
N GLY A 338 3.84 -6.42 -2.76
CA GLY A 338 3.41 -5.67 -1.57
C GLY A 338 2.53 -6.51 -0.64
N LYS A 339 1.67 -7.36 -1.21
CA LYS A 339 0.83 -8.31 -0.45
C LYS A 339 1.70 -9.30 0.32
N ASP A 340 2.69 -9.90 -0.33
CA ASP A 340 3.61 -10.84 0.33
C ASP A 340 4.32 -10.20 1.53
N LEU A 341 4.85 -8.98 1.35
CA LEU A 341 5.54 -8.27 2.41
C LEU A 341 4.62 -8.03 3.61
N ILE A 342 3.38 -7.59 3.37
CA ILE A 342 2.41 -7.32 4.45
C ILE A 342 2.01 -8.60 5.17
N LEU A 343 1.70 -9.67 4.45
CA LEU A 343 1.27 -10.94 5.04
C LEU A 343 2.41 -11.64 5.80
N LEU A 344 3.62 -11.61 5.28
CA LEU A 344 4.79 -12.18 5.94
C LEU A 344 5.16 -11.39 7.20
N ALA A 345 5.14 -10.05 7.14
CA ALA A 345 5.45 -9.19 8.28
C ALA A 345 4.40 -9.34 9.40
N ARG A 346 3.11 -9.42 9.04
CA ARG A 346 2.02 -9.54 10.03
C ARG A 346 1.82 -10.94 10.59
N ARG A 347 2.46 -11.97 10.03
CA ARG A 347 2.42 -13.32 10.59
C ARG A 347 3.05 -13.29 12.00
N ALA A 348 2.32 -13.72 13.03
CA ALA A 348 2.80 -13.65 14.41
C ALA A 348 4.07 -14.50 14.67
N ASN A 349 4.09 -15.75 14.17
CA ASN A 349 5.17 -16.69 14.48
C ASN A 349 6.19 -16.80 13.34
N ASN A 350 7.46 -16.94 13.72
CA ASN A 350 8.50 -17.42 12.81
C ASN A 350 8.47 -18.95 12.80
N SER A 351 8.75 -19.54 11.64
CA SER A 351 9.20 -20.93 11.58
C SER A 351 10.61 -21.02 12.15
N ASN A 352 11.02 -22.20 12.61
CA ASN A 352 12.38 -22.46 13.04
C ASN A 352 12.90 -23.72 12.35
N TYR A 353 14.11 -23.65 11.81
CA TYR A 353 14.83 -24.82 11.35
C TYR A 353 16.27 -24.73 11.80
N LYS A 354 16.74 -25.74 12.55
CA LYS A 354 18.12 -25.82 13.05
C LYS A 354 18.57 -24.52 13.76
N ASN A 355 17.75 -23.97 14.65
CA ASN A 355 18.00 -22.71 15.37
C ASN A 355 18.01 -21.43 14.51
N VAL A 356 17.61 -21.51 13.24
CA VAL A 356 17.39 -20.33 12.37
C VAL A 356 15.89 -20.02 12.34
N GLY A 357 15.50 -18.86 12.87
CA GLY A 357 14.12 -18.38 12.84
C GLY A 357 13.82 -17.62 11.56
N TYR A 358 12.74 -17.96 10.85
CA TYR A 358 12.47 -17.42 9.51
C TYR A 358 10.98 -17.28 9.18
N LYS A 359 10.67 -16.42 8.21
CA LYS A 359 9.37 -16.26 7.55
C LYS A 359 9.33 -16.99 6.21
N PHE A 360 10.42 -16.91 5.45
CA PHE A 360 10.60 -17.56 4.15
C PHE A 360 12.09 -17.88 3.93
N SER A 361 12.38 -18.61 2.86
CA SER A 361 13.73 -19.09 2.54
C SER A 361 13.90 -19.21 1.03
N THR A 362 15.14 -19.28 0.59
CA THR A 362 15.52 -19.77 -0.75
C THR A 362 15.04 -21.20 -1.00
N ASN A 363 15.00 -21.62 -2.27
CA ASN A 363 15.15 -23.00 -2.70
C ASN A 363 16.55 -23.54 -2.38
N ASN A 364 16.81 -24.81 -2.67
CA ASN A 364 18.11 -25.43 -2.44
C ASN A 364 19.15 -24.84 -3.42
N LEU A 365 20.16 -24.14 -2.88
CA LEU A 365 21.30 -23.62 -3.62
C LEU A 365 22.35 -24.73 -3.72
N ARG A 366 22.67 -25.18 -4.94
CA ARG A 366 23.51 -26.37 -5.19
C ARG A 366 24.67 -26.06 -6.14
N GLY A 367 25.87 -26.42 -5.72
CA GLY A 367 27.11 -26.34 -6.51
C GLY A 367 28.23 -27.11 -5.81
N HIS A 368 29.21 -27.60 -6.58
CA HIS A 368 30.46 -28.18 -6.08
C HIS A 368 30.29 -29.13 -4.87
N ASN A 369 29.34 -30.07 -4.95
CA ASN A 369 29.04 -31.08 -3.91
C ASN A 369 28.42 -30.57 -2.59
N ALA A 370 28.03 -29.29 -2.53
CA ALA A 370 27.36 -28.71 -1.38
C ALA A 370 25.94 -28.23 -1.70
N ASN A 371 25.09 -28.24 -0.69
CA ASN A 371 23.68 -27.90 -0.79
C ASN A 371 23.27 -27.07 0.41
N TYR A 372 22.86 -25.83 0.16
CA TYR A 372 22.59 -24.84 1.18
C TYR A 372 21.19 -24.26 1.05
N LYS A 373 20.72 -23.69 2.16
CA LYS A 373 19.50 -22.89 2.20
C LYS A 373 19.71 -21.64 3.04
N VAL A 374 19.33 -20.51 2.49
CA VAL A 374 19.40 -19.17 3.10
C VAL A 374 18.01 -18.76 3.57
N TYR A 375 17.91 -18.22 4.78
CA TYR A 375 16.67 -17.93 5.48
C TYR A 375 16.50 -16.45 5.81
N PHE A 376 15.24 -15.98 5.77
CA PHE A 376 14.90 -14.58 5.96
C PHE A 376 13.80 -14.38 7.00
N GLY A 377 13.95 -13.33 7.80
CA GLY A 377 12.93 -12.79 8.68
C GLY A 377 12.31 -11.55 8.06
N LEU A 378 11.01 -11.34 8.28
CA LEU A 378 10.32 -10.12 7.89
C LEU A 378 9.42 -9.68 9.05
N VAL A 379 9.57 -8.44 9.50
CA VAL A 379 8.84 -7.90 10.65
C VAL A 379 8.29 -6.50 10.37
N PRO A 380 7.19 -6.09 11.03
CA PRO A 380 6.70 -4.71 10.99
C PRO A 380 7.69 -3.74 11.64
N ALA A 381 7.76 -2.51 11.14
CA ALA A 381 8.53 -1.39 11.69
C ALA A 381 7.66 -0.20 12.07
#